data_AF-A0A4R8MVN7-F1
#
_entry.id   AF-A0A4R8MVN7-F1
#
_cell.length_a   1.000
_cell.length_b   1.000
_cell.length_c   1.000
_cell.angle_alpha   90.00
_cell.angle_beta   90.00
_cell.angle_gamma   90.00
#
_symmetry.space_group_name_H-M   'P 1'
#
loop_
_entity.id
_entity.type
_entity.pdbx_description
1 polymer ?
#
loop_
_entity_poly.entity_id
_entity_poly.type
_entity_poly.pdbx_seq_one_letter_code
_entity_poly.pdbx_strand_id
1 'polypeptide(L)'
;MNQEELINQLENSGYDKLIYTDLIKFKDNEPGFSLKREYGENLLFKPAKNQFNKNDDVCLIKVVYLGLEDQNNFLFHASSSKFSKYISNKPYYNYFERECPTSESIQLSQTSPQPEDIGLTFSIHKINKNICVGNQNLTFQELFDKLYKIHTYKTTKEYFEKQNKQIFISNVLSFPFKTFQILIKYFLKLNFGRNIIEKKIEKEDSNVSISLELIEYSKKVKLFEYETSAISIFTFTLYIFILYISYQLSFYKFTLLDTIINNSGLLLIFGINLLILYDYFLPLILLYSLKILEIMTKSIKNKIVKVENVV
;
A
#
# COMPACT_ATOMS: atom_id res chain seq x y z
N MET A 1 -10.25 -20.95 -36.32
CA MET A 1 -9.39 -19.98 -36.99
C MET A 1 -8.01 -20.57 -37.00
N ASN A 2 -7.36 -20.66 -38.17
CA ASN A 2 -5.99 -21.19 -38.25
C ASN A 2 -4.96 -20.07 -37.99
N GLN A 3 -3.68 -20.43 -37.79
CA GLN A 3 -2.61 -19.47 -37.48
C GLN A 3 -2.43 -18.42 -38.60
N GLU A 4 -2.60 -18.83 -39.87
CA GLU A 4 -2.50 -17.93 -41.02
C GLU A 4 -3.63 -16.91 -41.07
N GLU A 5 -4.87 -17.31 -40.76
CA GLU A 5 -6.02 -16.42 -40.67
C GLU A 5 -5.83 -15.35 -39.58
N LEU A 6 -5.33 -15.74 -38.41
CA LEU A 6 -5.05 -14.80 -37.33
C LEU A 6 -3.96 -13.79 -37.72
N ILE A 7 -2.90 -14.25 -38.38
CA ILE A 7 -1.80 -13.38 -38.82
C ILE A 7 -2.25 -12.48 -39.98
N ASN A 8 -3.01 -13.01 -40.93
CA ASN A 8 -3.59 -12.21 -42.01
C ASN A 8 -4.54 -11.14 -41.43
N GLN A 9 -5.29 -11.44 -40.37
CA GLN A 9 -6.11 -10.44 -39.69
C GLN A 9 -5.26 -9.37 -39.01
N LEU A 10 -4.18 -9.78 -38.33
CA LEU A 10 -3.23 -8.85 -37.74
C LEU A 10 -2.65 -7.93 -38.81
N GLU A 11 -2.09 -8.48 -39.89
CA GLU A 11 -1.49 -7.71 -40.99
C GLU A 11 -2.50 -6.78 -41.68
N ASN A 12 -3.73 -7.22 -41.89
CA ASN A 12 -4.81 -6.41 -42.47
C ASN A 12 -5.36 -5.36 -41.49
N SER A 13 -5.19 -5.54 -40.18
CA SER A 13 -5.64 -4.57 -39.18
C SER A 13 -4.79 -3.29 -39.15
N GLY A 14 -3.69 -3.25 -39.90
CA GLY A 14 -2.81 -2.09 -39.96
C GLY A 14 -2.00 -1.88 -38.68
N TYR A 15 -1.68 -2.95 -37.94
CA TYR A 15 -0.78 -2.84 -36.79
C TYR A 15 0.51 -2.12 -37.21
N ASP A 16 0.92 -1.12 -36.43
CA ASP A 16 2.02 -0.25 -36.82
C ASP A 16 3.35 -1.02 -36.81
N LYS A 17 3.79 -1.45 -38.00
CA LYS A 17 5.06 -2.16 -38.21
C LYS A 17 6.29 -1.33 -37.82
N LEU A 18 6.14 0.00 -37.64
CA LEU A 18 7.21 0.86 -37.14
C LEU A 18 7.36 0.74 -35.62
N ILE A 19 6.27 0.46 -34.90
CA ILE A 19 6.24 0.35 -33.44
C ILE A 19 6.42 -1.10 -32.99
N TYR A 20 5.76 -2.03 -33.68
CA TYR A 20 5.77 -3.45 -33.39
C TYR A 20 6.59 -4.20 -34.44
N THR A 21 7.71 -4.76 -34.01
CA THR A 21 8.68 -5.45 -34.86
C THR A 21 8.68 -6.95 -34.60
N ASP A 22 9.33 -7.69 -35.49
CA ASP A 22 9.59 -9.13 -35.37
C ASP A 22 8.32 -9.96 -35.06
N LEU A 23 7.36 -9.99 -36.00
CA LEU A 23 6.25 -10.93 -35.93
C LEU A 23 6.79 -12.36 -36.08
N ILE A 24 6.81 -13.11 -34.98
CA ILE A 24 7.32 -14.48 -34.92
C ILE A 24 6.16 -15.44 -34.75
N LYS A 25 5.99 -16.35 -35.72
CA LYS A 25 5.02 -17.45 -35.65
C LYS A 25 5.51 -18.52 -34.69
N PHE A 26 4.62 -19.05 -33.86
CA PHE A 26 4.96 -20.24 -33.05
C PHE A 26 5.23 -21.44 -33.94
N LYS A 27 6.21 -22.25 -33.55
CA LYS A 27 6.45 -23.56 -34.14
C LYS A 27 5.46 -24.54 -33.50
N ASP A 28 4.99 -25.52 -34.26
CA ASP A 28 4.21 -26.70 -33.80
C ASP A 28 2.67 -26.59 -33.72
N ASN A 29 2.00 -26.14 -34.80
CA ASN A 29 0.53 -26.20 -34.99
C ASN A 29 -0.35 -25.48 -33.94
N GLU A 30 0.20 -24.89 -32.89
CA GLU A 30 -0.52 -24.04 -31.96
C GLU A 30 -0.77 -22.66 -32.58
N PRO A 31 -2.02 -22.19 -32.70
CA PRO A 31 -2.31 -20.89 -33.29
C PRO A 31 -1.81 -19.79 -32.34
N GLY A 32 -0.71 -19.15 -32.72
CA GLY A 32 -0.13 -18.08 -31.92
C GLY A 32 1.00 -17.35 -32.62
N PHE A 33 1.35 -16.21 -32.06
CA PHE A 33 2.45 -15.38 -32.54
C PHE A 33 3.05 -14.56 -31.41
N SER A 34 4.22 -13.99 -31.66
CA SER A 34 4.81 -12.98 -30.82
C SER A 34 5.16 -11.74 -31.61
N LEU A 35 5.08 -10.59 -30.93
CA LEU A 35 5.52 -9.29 -31.42
C LEU A 35 6.48 -8.69 -30.40
N LYS A 36 7.45 -7.92 -30.88
CA LYS A 36 8.36 -7.16 -30.02
C LYS A 36 8.05 -5.68 -30.14
N ARG A 37 8.20 -4.96 -29.02
CA ARG A 37 8.19 -3.50 -28.99
C ARG A 37 9.34 -3.01 -28.14
N GLU A 38 10.11 -2.07 -28.65
CA GLU A 38 11.19 -1.46 -27.88
C GLU A 38 10.62 -0.60 -26.74
N TYR A 39 11.29 -0.63 -25.59
CA TYR A 39 10.92 0.26 -24.49
C TYR A 39 11.22 1.70 -24.85
N GLY A 40 10.25 2.59 -24.61
CA GLY A 40 10.41 4.02 -24.84
C GLY A 40 11.46 4.64 -23.91
N GLU A 41 12.17 5.65 -24.40
CA GLU A 41 13.25 6.33 -23.66
C GLU A 41 12.74 7.10 -22.42
N ASN A 42 11.47 7.48 -22.42
CA ASN A 42 10.82 8.26 -21.37
C ASN A 42 10.45 7.44 -20.12
N LEU A 43 10.71 6.12 -20.12
CA LEU A 43 10.48 5.26 -18.97
C LEU A 43 11.60 5.43 -17.92
N LEU A 44 11.25 5.20 -16.66
CA LEU A 44 12.24 5.08 -15.57
C LEU A 44 12.94 3.73 -15.61
N PHE A 45 12.31 2.71 -16.18
CA PHE A 45 13.00 1.47 -16.56
C PHE A 45 14.13 1.78 -17.54
N LYS A 46 15.31 1.21 -17.28
CA LYS A 46 16.49 1.38 -18.11
C LYS A 46 16.79 0.05 -18.81
N PRO A 47 16.32 -0.18 -20.05
CA PRO A 47 16.61 -1.44 -20.74
C PRO A 47 18.11 -1.65 -20.84
N ALA A 48 18.56 -2.89 -20.68
CA ALA A 48 19.96 -3.24 -20.86
C ALA A 48 20.40 -2.91 -22.30
N LYS A 49 21.62 -2.40 -22.47
CA LYS A 49 22.16 -1.94 -23.74
C LYS A 49 23.52 -2.54 -24.02
N ASN A 50 23.77 -2.78 -25.30
CA ASN A 50 25.07 -3.21 -25.79
C ASN A 50 26.03 -2.04 -26.00
N GLN A 51 27.25 -2.34 -26.45
CA GLN A 51 28.30 -1.35 -26.70
C GLN A 51 27.91 -0.29 -27.76
N PHE A 52 26.93 -0.60 -28.62
CA PHE A 52 26.38 0.33 -29.62
C PHE A 52 25.19 1.13 -29.10
N ASN A 53 24.92 1.11 -27.79
CA ASN A 53 23.78 1.77 -27.16
C ASN A 53 22.41 1.28 -27.68
N LYS A 54 22.36 0.07 -28.27
CA LYS A 54 21.11 -0.57 -28.70
C LYS A 54 20.49 -1.35 -27.56
N ASN A 55 19.17 -1.25 -27.43
CA ASN A 55 18.40 -1.94 -26.40
C ASN A 55 18.39 -3.46 -26.65
N ASP A 56 18.88 -4.20 -25.66
CA ASP A 56 18.77 -5.65 -25.54
C ASP A 56 17.40 -6.05 -24.98
N ASP A 57 16.96 -5.38 -23.90
CA ASP A 57 15.65 -5.60 -23.30
C ASP A 57 14.54 -4.96 -24.17
N VAL A 58 13.51 -5.75 -24.48
CA VAL A 58 12.29 -5.31 -25.17
C VAL A 58 11.04 -5.89 -24.50
N CYS A 59 9.88 -5.30 -24.80
CA CYS A 59 8.59 -5.89 -24.45
C CYS A 59 8.24 -6.95 -25.49
N LEU A 60 8.09 -8.20 -25.06
CA LEU A 60 7.60 -9.29 -25.88
C LEU A 60 6.13 -9.50 -25.57
N ILE A 61 5.28 -9.33 -26.58
CA ILE A 61 3.86 -9.65 -26.51
C ILE A 61 3.66 -11.00 -27.18
N LYS A 62 3.23 -11.99 -26.40
CA LYS A 62 2.88 -13.32 -26.87
C LYS A 62 1.37 -13.43 -26.96
N VAL A 63 0.86 -13.92 -28.07
CA VAL A 63 -0.57 -14.18 -28.28
C VAL A 63 -0.75 -15.67 -28.52
N VAL A 64 -1.59 -16.29 -27.70
CA VAL A 64 -1.86 -17.73 -27.71
C VAL A 64 -3.36 -17.96 -27.87
N TYR A 65 -3.73 -18.85 -28.76
CA TYR A 65 -5.12 -19.30 -28.89
C TYR A 65 -5.49 -20.22 -27.72
N LEU A 66 -6.60 -19.90 -27.04
CA LEU A 66 -7.11 -20.68 -25.91
C LEU A 66 -8.25 -21.62 -26.31
N GLY A 67 -8.94 -21.37 -27.42
CA GLY A 67 -10.08 -22.17 -27.84
C GLY A 67 -11.25 -21.35 -28.37
N LEU A 68 -12.43 -21.96 -28.41
CA LEU A 68 -13.69 -21.28 -28.68
C LEU A 68 -14.34 -20.89 -27.35
N GLU A 69 -14.70 -19.62 -27.19
CA GLU A 69 -15.53 -19.17 -26.07
C GLU A 69 -17.00 -19.56 -26.32
N ASP A 70 -17.47 -19.33 -27.55
CA ASP A 70 -18.81 -19.67 -28.05
C ASP A 70 -18.73 -20.08 -29.52
N GLN A 71 -19.87 -20.50 -30.12
CA GLN A 71 -19.96 -20.83 -31.56
C GLN A 71 -19.42 -19.73 -32.49
N ASN A 72 -19.44 -18.48 -32.02
CA ASN A 72 -19.10 -17.29 -32.78
C ASN A 72 -17.81 -16.58 -32.32
N ASN A 73 -17.16 -16.99 -31.22
CA ASN A 73 -16.04 -16.24 -30.64
C ASN A 73 -14.83 -17.13 -30.42
N PHE A 74 -13.69 -16.74 -30.99
CA PHE A 74 -12.39 -17.35 -30.70
C PHE A 74 -11.75 -16.67 -29.50
N LEU A 75 -11.29 -17.43 -28.52
CA LEU A 75 -10.65 -16.94 -27.31
C LEU A 75 -9.13 -16.95 -27.45
N PHE A 76 -8.49 -15.85 -27.05
CA PHE A 76 -7.05 -15.67 -27.07
C PHE A 76 -6.55 -15.12 -25.74
N HIS A 77 -5.32 -15.49 -25.39
CA HIS A 77 -4.58 -14.88 -24.32
C HIS A 77 -3.42 -14.09 -24.91
N ALA A 78 -3.31 -12.81 -24.57
CA ALA A 78 -2.13 -12.02 -24.84
C ALA A 78 -1.40 -11.72 -23.53
N SER A 79 -0.11 -12.04 -23.49
CA SER A 79 0.75 -11.73 -22.36
C SER A 79 1.92 -10.85 -22.80
N SER A 80 2.22 -9.80 -22.05
CA SER A 80 3.43 -8.99 -22.20
C SER A 80 4.45 -9.37 -21.13
N SER A 81 5.71 -9.49 -21.53
CA SER A 81 6.82 -9.80 -20.63
C SER A 81 8.11 -9.11 -21.06
N LYS A 82 9.01 -8.84 -20.11
CA LYS A 82 10.36 -8.37 -20.43
C LYS A 82 11.16 -9.49 -21.10
N PHE A 83 11.84 -9.16 -22.20
CA PHE A 83 12.58 -10.13 -23.00
C PHE A 83 13.95 -9.57 -23.42
N SER A 84 15.01 -10.34 -23.17
CA SER A 84 16.38 -10.03 -23.62
C SER A 84 16.63 -10.68 -24.98
N LYS A 85 16.97 -9.86 -25.98
CA LYS A 85 17.33 -10.33 -27.34
C LYS A 85 18.58 -11.21 -27.33
N TYR A 86 19.55 -10.91 -26.46
CA TYR A 86 20.81 -11.63 -26.36
C TYR A 86 20.61 -12.99 -25.68
N ILE A 87 19.99 -13.03 -24.50
CA ILE A 87 19.77 -14.27 -23.74
C ILE A 87 18.82 -15.23 -24.46
N SER A 88 17.92 -14.72 -25.32
CA SER A 88 17.07 -15.61 -26.11
C SER A 88 17.85 -16.43 -27.14
N ASN A 89 19.02 -15.97 -27.57
CA ASN A 89 19.86 -16.64 -28.58
C ASN A 89 21.10 -17.29 -27.95
N LYS A 90 21.49 -16.88 -26.74
CA LYS A 90 22.72 -17.30 -26.05
C LYS A 90 22.37 -17.66 -24.61
N PRO A 91 22.84 -18.81 -24.08
CA PRO A 91 22.45 -19.24 -22.74
C PRO A 91 22.98 -18.34 -21.61
N TYR A 92 24.07 -17.60 -21.85
CA TYR A 92 24.72 -16.74 -20.87
C TYR A 92 25.29 -15.48 -21.52
N TYR A 93 25.42 -14.39 -20.75
CA TYR A 93 26.08 -13.16 -21.19
C TYR A 93 27.57 -13.40 -21.46
N ASN A 94 28.02 -13.07 -22.66
CA ASN A 94 29.43 -13.07 -23.04
C ASN A 94 29.89 -11.63 -23.32
N TYR A 95 30.46 -10.97 -22.32
CA TYR A 95 30.88 -9.57 -22.40
C TYR A 95 32.00 -9.28 -23.41
N PHE A 96 32.61 -10.32 -23.99
CA PHE A 96 33.56 -10.17 -25.09
C PHE A 96 32.86 -9.93 -26.44
N GLU A 97 31.58 -10.29 -26.58
CA GLU A 97 30.79 -10.05 -27.79
C GLU A 97 30.23 -8.63 -27.81
N ARG A 98 30.39 -7.91 -28.93
CA ARG A 98 29.90 -6.52 -29.07
C ARG A 98 28.38 -6.39 -28.96
N GLU A 99 27.66 -7.45 -29.29
CA GLU A 99 26.20 -7.49 -29.22
C GLU A 99 25.67 -7.79 -27.81
N CYS A 100 26.52 -8.31 -26.92
CA CYS A 100 26.16 -8.55 -25.53
C CYS A 100 25.91 -7.21 -24.81
N PRO A 101 24.84 -7.09 -24.01
CA PRO A 101 24.69 -5.95 -23.13
C PRO A 101 25.87 -5.83 -22.17
N THR A 102 26.27 -4.60 -21.84
CA THR A 102 27.38 -4.38 -20.91
C THR A 102 26.96 -4.75 -19.49
N SER A 103 27.92 -5.21 -18.67
CA SER A 103 27.66 -5.57 -17.27
C SER A 103 27.03 -4.41 -16.49
N GLU A 104 27.55 -3.19 -16.67
CA GLU A 104 27.02 -1.97 -16.08
C GLU A 104 25.58 -1.72 -16.50
N SER A 105 25.26 -1.89 -17.80
CA SER A 105 23.90 -1.66 -18.29
C SER A 105 22.92 -2.71 -17.79
N ILE A 106 23.34 -3.96 -17.60
CA ILE A 106 22.52 -5.01 -16.99
C ILE A 106 22.22 -4.64 -15.53
N GLN A 107 23.23 -4.22 -14.77
CA GLN A 107 23.06 -3.81 -13.37
C GLN A 107 22.12 -2.61 -13.25
N LEU A 108 22.24 -1.62 -14.14
CA LEU A 108 21.31 -0.49 -14.22
C LEU A 108 19.88 -0.95 -14.56
N SER A 109 19.72 -1.88 -15.51
CA SER A 109 18.42 -2.46 -15.84
C SER A 109 17.79 -3.12 -14.63
N GLN A 110 18.53 -3.97 -13.91
CA GLN A 110 18.05 -4.70 -12.74
C GLN A 110 17.67 -3.80 -11.55
N THR A 111 18.39 -2.70 -11.35
CA THR A 111 18.13 -1.76 -10.25
C THR A 111 17.04 -0.74 -10.57
N SER A 112 16.72 -0.53 -11.84
CA SER A 112 15.63 0.36 -12.27
C SER A 112 14.24 -0.25 -12.01
N PRO A 113 13.16 0.55 -11.97
CA PRO A 113 11.79 0.05 -11.86
C PRO A 113 11.50 -0.98 -12.95
N GLN A 114 11.09 -2.19 -12.56
CA GLN A 114 10.84 -3.27 -13.51
C GLN A 114 9.42 -3.15 -14.11
N PRO A 115 9.25 -3.41 -15.41
CA PRO A 115 7.94 -3.62 -15.97
C PRO A 115 7.34 -4.94 -15.45
N GLU A 116 6.02 -5.04 -15.43
CA GLU A 116 5.32 -6.20 -14.88
C GLU A 116 4.80 -7.11 -15.96
N ASP A 117 4.93 -8.41 -15.77
CA ASP A 117 4.34 -9.38 -16.68
C ASP A 117 2.81 -9.32 -16.54
N ILE A 118 2.12 -9.05 -17.64
CA ILE A 118 0.67 -8.83 -17.67
C ILE A 118 0.05 -9.75 -18.69
N GLY A 119 -1.02 -10.44 -18.29
CA GLY A 119 -1.84 -11.25 -19.17
C GLY A 119 -3.23 -10.64 -19.31
N LEU A 120 -3.77 -10.66 -20.52
CA LEU A 120 -5.14 -10.28 -20.80
C LEU A 120 -5.76 -11.27 -21.79
N THR A 121 -6.96 -11.73 -21.46
CA THR A 121 -7.76 -12.57 -22.34
C THR A 121 -8.68 -11.70 -23.18
N PHE A 122 -8.80 -12.02 -24.47
CA PHE A 122 -9.64 -11.31 -25.41
C PHE A 122 -10.28 -12.31 -26.38
N SER A 123 -11.42 -11.94 -26.97
CA SER A 123 -12.10 -12.76 -27.96
C SER A 123 -12.17 -12.07 -29.32
N ILE A 124 -12.18 -12.86 -30.39
CA ILE A 124 -12.33 -12.38 -31.76
C ILE A 124 -13.63 -12.96 -32.32
N HIS A 125 -14.54 -12.07 -32.73
CA HIS A 125 -15.81 -12.48 -33.32
C HIS A 125 -15.59 -13.05 -34.73
N LYS A 126 -16.09 -14.26 -34.98
CA LYS A 126 -15.84 -15.06 -36.19
C LYS A 126 -16.29 -14.38 -37.49
N ILE A 127 -17.41 -13.65 -37.45
CA ILE A 127 -18.01 -13.00 -38.63
C ILE A 127 -17.41 -11.61 -38.86
N ASN A 128 -17.55 -10.72 -37.88
CA ASN A 128 -17.17 -9.31 -38.00
C ASN A 128 -15.68 -9.07 -37.73
N LYS A 129 -14.95 -10.07 -37.21
CA LYS A 129 -13.52 -10.01 -36.86
C LYS A 129 -13.18 -8.90 -35.85
N ASN A 130 -14.17 -8.45 -35.09
CA ASN A 130 -13.98 -7.49 -34.00
C ASN A 130 -13.30 -8.17 -32.83
N ILE A 131 -12.36 -7.46 -32.19
CA ILE A 131 -11.68 -7.91 -30.98
C ILE A 131 -12.44 -7.36 -29.77
N CYS A 132 -12.90 -8.24 -28.91
CA CYS A 132 -13.62 -7.93 -27.70
C CYS A 132 -12.69 -8.17 -26.49
N VAL A 133 -12.52 -7.14 -25.66
CA VAL A 133 -11.84 -7.23 -24.36
C VAL A 133 -12.86 -6.86 -23.29
N GLY A 134 -13.45 -7.85 -22.63
CA GLY A 134 -14.62 -7.63 -21.77
C GLY A 134 -15.75 -6.97 -22.57
N ASN A 135 -16.16 -5.77 -22.16
CA ASN A 135 -17.24 -5.00 -22.83
C ASN A 135 -16.74 -3.99 -23.87
N GLN A 136 -15.43 -3.99 -24.19
CA GLN A 136 -14.82 -3.03 -25.11
C GLN A 136 -14.47 -3.70 -26.44
N ASN A 137 -14.86 -3.08 -27.55
CA ASN A 137 -14.33 -3.44 -28.87
C ASN A 137 -13.05 -2.65 -29.12
N LEU A 138 -11.96 -3.35 -29.43
CA LEU A 138 -10.65 -2.75 -29.68
C LEU A 138 -10.10 -3.21 -31.05
N THR A 139 -9.18 -2.43 -31.59
CA THR A 139 -8.31 -2.87 -32.69
C THR A 139 -7.10 -3.65 -32.14
N PHE A 140 -6.38 -4.40 -33.00
CA PHE A 140 -5.15 -5.09 -32.57
C PHE A 140 -4.11 -4.11 -32.04
N GLN A 141 -3.97 -2.95 -32.69
CA GLN A 141 -3.07 -1.89 -32.24
C GLN A 141 -3.46 -1.40 -30.84
N GLU A 142 -4.73 -1.08 -30.60
CA GLU A 142 -5.20 -0.64 -29.29
C GLU A 142 -5.03 -1.72 -28.21
N LEU A 143 -5.25 -2.99 -28.55
CA LEU A 143 -5.01 -4.12 -27.64
C LEU A 143 -3.54 -4.18 -27.21
N PHE A 144 -2.61 -4.12 -28.17
CA PHE A 144 -1.18 -4.19 -27.87
C PHE A 144 -0.66 -2.92 -27.20
N ASP A 145 -1.21 -1.76 -27.54
CA ASP A 145 -0.88 -0.50 -26.88
C ASP A 145 -1.38 -0.52 -25.43
N LYS A 146 -2.58 -1.06 -25.19
CA LYS A 146 -3.14 -1.26 -23.86
C LYS A 146 -2.26 -2.21 -23.04
N LEU A 147 -1.88 -3.37 -23.60
CA LEU A 147 -0.97 -4.31 -22.94
C LEU A 147 0.39 -3.70 -22.64
N TYR A 148 0.99 -2.99 -23.59
CA TYR A 148 2.28 -2.32 -23.39
C TYR A 148 2.19 -1.22 -22.33
N LYS A 149 1.11 -0.43 -22.33
CA LYS A 149 0.87 0.60 -21.30
C LYS A 149 0.71 -0.01 -19.91
N ILE A 150 -0.05 -1.10 -19.77
CA ILE A 150 -0.22 -1.76 -18.46
C ILE A 150 1.12 -2.36 -18.00
N HIS A 151 1.83 -3.06 -18.88
CA HIS A 151 3.16 -3.64 -18.63
C HIS A 151 4.18 -2.60 -18.15
N THR A 152 4.16 -1.41 -18.75
CA THR A 152 5.10 -0.32 -18.43
C THR A 152 4.59 0.64 -17.36
N TYR A 153 3.34 0.50 -16.88
CA TYR A 153 2.70 1.48 -16.01
C TYR A 153 3.54 1.83 -14.78
N LYS A 154 4.02 0.81 -14.05
CA LYS A 154 4.84 0.99 -12.85
C LYS A 154 6.24 1.53 -13.10
N THR A 155 6.64 1.62 -14.37
CA THR A 155 7.92 2.19 -14.80
C THR A 155 7.80 3.64 -15.25
N THR A 156 6.59 4.20 -15.27
CA THR A 156 6.35 5.59 -15.68
C THR A 156 6.59 6.56 -14.52
N LYS A 157 7.04 7.79 -14.82
CA LYS A 157 7.12 8.86 -13.81
C LYS A 157 5.77 9.13 -13.16
N GLU A 158 4.69 9.07 -13.93
CA GLU A 158 3.33 9.28 -13.47
C GLU A 158 2.94 8.32 -12.33
N TYR A 159 3.33 7.05 -12.43
CA TYR A 159 3.11 6.07 -11.36
C TYR A 159 3.80 6.50 -10.06
N PHE A 160 5.08 6.87 -10.13
CA PHE A 160 5.82 7.31 -8.94
C PHE A 160 5.29 8.64 -8.39
N GLU A 161 4.91 9.59 -9.24
CA GLU A 161 4.29 10.83 -8.79
C GLU A 161 2.95 10.56 -8.08
N LYS A 162 2.13 9.66 -8.62
CA LYS A 162 0.86 9.24 -8.02
C LYS A 162 1.09 8.55 -6.68
N GLN A 163 2.06 7.63 -6.63
CA GLN A 163 2.45 6.94 -5.40
C GLN A 163 2.96 7.93 -4.33
N ASN A 164 3.83 8.87 -4.72
CA ASN A 164 4.34 9.91 -3.83
C ASN A 164 3.22 10.83 -3.33
N LYS A 165 2.30 11.25 -4.20
CA LYS A 165 1.12 12.03 -3.81
C LYS A 165 0.24 11.24 -2.83
N GLN A 166 0.01 9.95 -3.06
CA GLN A 166 -0.76 9.10 -2.14
C GLN A 166 -0.07 8.96 -0.78
N ILE A 167 1.24 8.70 -0.76
CA ILE A 167 2.02 8.64 0.49
C ILE A 167 1.94 9.97 1.22
N PHE A 168 2.09 11.08 0.49
CA PHE A 168 1.96 12.42 1.05
C PHE A 168 0.57 12.65 1.66
N ILE A 169 -0.52 12.39 0.92
CA ILE A 169 -1.90 12.54 1.39
C ILE A 169 -2.17 11.64 2.60
N SER A 170 -1.74 10.38 2.56
CA SER A 170 -1.83 9.43 3.66
C SER A 170 -1.09 9.92 4.90
N ASN A 171 0.10 10.50 4.74
CA ASN A 171 0.87 11.05 5.85
C ASN A 171 0.22 12.32 6.41
N VAL A 172 -0.27 13.23 5.56
CA VAL A 172 -0.97 14.46 5.99
C VAL A 172 -2.25 14.13 6.74
N LEU A 173 -3.08 13.22 6.22
CA LEU A 173 -4.33 12.82 6.88
C LEU A 173 -4.10 12.02 8.16
N SER A 174 -3.04 11.20 8.22
CA SER A 174 -2.69 10.44 9.43
C SER A 174 -1.91 11.25 10.47
N PHE A 175 -1.33 12.39 10.10
CA PHE A 175 -0.55 13.24 10.98
C PHE A 175 -1.28 13.65 12.27
N PRO A 176 -2.51 14.21 12.25
CA PRO A 176 -3.17 14.62 13.49
C PRO A 176 -3.41 13.45 14.44
N PHE A 177 -3.77 12.27 13.91
CA PHE A 177 -4.00 11.07 14.71
C PHE A 177 -2.71 10.57 15.37
N LYS A 178 -1.59 10.55 14.63
CA LYS A 178 -0.27 10.18 15.19
C LYS A 178 0.18 11.18 16.26
N THR A 179 0.02 12.47 16.01
CA THR A 179 0.34 13.52 16.98
C THR A 179 -0.48 13.35 18.25
N PHE A 180 -1.79 13.10 18.12
CA PHE A 180 -2.66 12.88 19.27
C PHE A 180 -2.31 11.60 20.04
N GLN A 181 -1.89 10.53 19.36
CA GLN A 181 -1.35 9.33 20.02
C GLN A 181 -0.10 9.63 20.86
N ILE A 182 0.84 10.43 20.32
CA ILE A 182 2.05 10.84 21.03
C ILE A 182 1.67 11.68 22.26
N LEU A 183 0.75 12.62 22.12
CA LEU A 183 0.26 13.44 23.22
C LEU A 183 -0.39 12.61 24.33
N ILE A 184 -1.23 11.63 24.00
CA ILE A 184 -1.85 10.75 24.99
C ILE A 184 -0.79 9.89 25.69
N LYS A 185 0.17 9.31 24.96
CA LYS A 185 1.28 8.54 25.55
C LYS A 185 2.10 9.40 26.53
N TYR A 186 2.39 10.64 26.15
CA TYR A 186 3.11 11.58 27.00
C TYR A 186 2.28 11.99 28.23
N PHE A 187 0.99 12.27 28.05
CA PHE A 187 0.06 12.58 29.13
C PHE A 187 -0.05 11.44 30.13
N LEU A 188 -0.14 10.19 29.66
CA LEU A 188 -0.19 9.00 30.52
C LEU A 188 1.08 8.84 31.36
N LYS A 189 2.24 9.07 30.74
CA LYS A 189 3.53 9.00 31.41
C LYS A 189 3.69 10.10 32.47
N LEU A 190 3.32 11.33 32.14
CA LEU A 190 3.46 12.47 33.05
C LEU A 190 2.45 12.44 34.21
N ASN A 191 1.20 12.06 33.94
CA ASN A 191 0.14 12.15 34.95
C ASN A 191 0.04 10.90 35.81
N PHE A 192 0.27 9.72 35.24
CA PHE A 192 0.05 8.45 35.95
C PHE A 192 1.35 7.66 36.16
N GLY A 193 2.46 8.08 35.54
CA GLY A 193 3.69 7.28 35.54
C GLY A 193 3.55 5.97 34.77
N ARG A 194 2.57 5.87 33.87
CA ARG A 194 2.28 4.66 33.09
C ARG A 194 2.87 4.78 31.68
N ASN A 195 3.58 3.74 31.26
CA ASN A 195 3.99 3.58 29.87
C ASN A 195 3.05 2.60 29.17
N ILE A 196 3.04 2.62 27.84
CA ILE A 196 2.26 1.69 27.02
C ILE A 196 3.24 0.79 26.28
N ILE A 197 3.07 -0.53 26.42
CA ILE A 197 3.78 -1.51 25.57
C ILE A 197 2.88 -1.84 24.39
N GLU A 198 3.48 -1.79 23.21
CA GLU A 198 2.92 -2.39 22.00
C GLU A 198 3.33 -3.86 21.97
N LYS A 199 2.41 -4.75 22.36
CA LYS A 199 2.60 -6.19 22.13
C LYS A 199 2.10 -6.52 20.73
N LYS A 200 2.96 -7.13 19.92
CA LYS A 200 2.54 -7.72 18.65
C LYS A 200 1.84 -9.04 18.98
N ILE A 201 0.53 -9.10 18.73
CA ILE A 201 -0.20 -10.35 18.71
C ILE A 201 -0.24 -10.80 17.26
N GLU A 202 0.54 -11.83 16.95
CA GLU A 202 0.38 -12.59 15.72
C GLU A 202 -0.94 -13.35 15.81
N LYS A 203 -1.89 -13.00 14.95
CA LYS A 203 -3.10 -13.80 14.74
C LYS A 203 -2.86 -14.68 13.51
N GLU A 204 -3.36 -15.91 13.55
CA GLU A 204 -3.21 -16.93 12.49
C GLU A 204 -3.62 -16.41 11.10
N ASP A 205 -4.54 -15.44 11.03
CA ASP A 205 -4.97 -14.80 9.78
C ASP A 205 -4.17 -13.53 9.43
N SER A 206 -2.85 -13.62 9.25
CA SER A 206 -1.92 -12.63 8.61
C SER A 206 -2.01 -11.13 9.00
N ASN A 207 -2.89 -10.76 9.91
CA ASN A 207 -3.13 -9.40 10.38
C ASN A 207 -2.45 -9.26 11.74
N VAL A 208 -1.24 -8.69 11.73
CA VAL A 208 -0.54 -8.31 12.96
C VAL A 208 -1.40 -7.29 13.71
N SER A 209 -2.02 -7.74 14.80
CA SER A 209 -2.77 -6.87 15.69
C SER A 209 -1.84 -6.41 16.81
N ILE A 210 -1.75 -5.09 17.01
CA ILE A 210 -1.00 -4.51 18.12
C ILE A 210 -1.97 -4.43 19.28
N SER A 211 -1.69 -5.14 20.38
CA SER A 211 -2.37 -4.88 21.64
C SER A 211 -1.57 -3.87 22.43
N LEU A 212 -2.26 -2.79 22.81
CA LEU A 212 -1.74 -1.81 23.74
C LEU A 212 -2.10 -2.27 25.15
N GLU A 213 -1.06 -2.51 25.95
CA GLU A 213 -1.18 -2.80 27.38
C GLU A 213 -0.56 -1.66 28.19
N LEU A 214 -1.23 -1.25 29.27
CA LEU A 214 -0.68 -0.33 30.25
C LEU A 214 0.34 -1.09 31.10
N ILE A 215 1.57 -0.61 31.19
CA ILE A 215 2.55 -1.16 32.15
C ILE A 215 2.17 -0.68 33.55
N GLU A 216 2.39 -1.55 34.53
CA GLU A 216 2.40 -1.19 35.94
C GLU A 216 3.34 -0.02 36.26
N TYR A 217 2.99 0.66 37.34
CA TYR A 217 3.63 1.87 37.85
C TYR A 217 5.14 1.73 38.02
N SER A 218 5.89 2.78 37.69
CA SER A 218 7.34 2.86 37.96
C SER A 218 7.68 2.84 39.46
N LYS A 219 6.78 3.37 40.32
CA LYS A 219 6.83 3.29 41.78
C LYS A 219 5.43 3.18 42.35
N LYS A 220 5.14 2.10 43.07
CA LYS A 220 3.84 1.81 43.69
C LYS A 220 3.76 2.39 45.11
N VAL A 221 2.63 2.99 45.44
CA VAL A 221 2.23 3.46 46.77
C VAL A 221 0.92 2.76 47.11
N LYS A 222 0.86 2.15 48.30
CA LYS A 222 -0.33 1.45 48.76
C LYS A 222 -1.17 2.37 49.63
N LEU A 223 -2.41 2.62 49.22
CA LEU A 223 -3.45 3.33 49.96
C LEU A 223 -4.52 2.31 50.37
N PHE A 224 -4.49 1.86 51.63
CA PHE A 224 -5.28 0.73 52.10
C PHE A 224 -4.99 -0.56 51.30
N GLU A 225 -5.92 -1.01 50.47
CA GLU A 225 -5.77 -2.15 49.56
C GLU A 225 -5.55 -1.74 48.09
N TYR A 226 -5.63 -0.44 47.78
CA TYR A 226 -5.44 0.09 46.44
C TYR A 226 -3.96 0.44 46.18
N GLU A 227 -3.40 -0.04 45.07
CA GLU A 227 -2.05 0.32 44.63
C GLU A 227 -2.12 1.43 43.57
N THR A 228 -1.38 2.51 43.77
CA THR A 228 -1.30 3.64 42.84
C THR A 228 0.13 4.12 42.64
N SER A 229 0.36 5.05 41.72
CA SER A 229 1.68 5.68 41.54
C SER A 229 1.83 6.94 42.38
N ALA A 230 3.02 7.16 42.92
CA ALA A 230 3.36 8.44 43.56
C ALA A 230 3.17 9.64 42.61
N ILE A 231 3.42 9.45 41.30
CA ILE A 231 3.18 10.49 40.29
C ILE A 231 1.68 10.78 40.18
N SER A 232 0.85 9.74 40.17
CA SER A 232 -0.62 9.87 40.09
C SER A 232 -1.20 10.60 41.31
N ILE A 233 -0.71 10.28 42.52
CA ILE A 233 -1.09 11.00 43.73
C ILE A 233 -0.69 12.48 43.63
N PHE A 234 0.55 12.77 43.21
CA PHE A 234 1.06 14.13 43.12
C PHE A 234 0.32 14.98 42.08
N THR A 235 0.06 14.44 40.90
CA THR A 235 -0.68 15.16 39.86
C THR A 235 -2.15 15.33 40.24
N PHE A 236 -2.77 14.31 40.85
CA PHE A 236 -4.12 14.41 41.41
C PHE A 236 -4.22 15.52 42.46
N THR A 237 -3.32 15.55 43.44
CA THR A 237 -3.35 16.59 44.49
C THR A 237 -3.13 17.97 43.90
N LEU A 238 -2.25 18.12 42.91
CA LEU A 238 -2.05 19.36 42.17
C LEU A 238 -3.34 19.81 41.46
N TYR A 239 -4.03 18.90 40.77
CA TYR A 239 -5.30 19.21 40.10
C TYR A 239 -6.39 19.61 41.08
N ILE A 240 -6.55 18.86 42.19
CA ILE A 240 -7.51 19.20 43.24
C ILE A 240 -7.18 20.54 43.87
N PHE A 241 -5.90 20.85 44.09
CA PHE A 241 -5.47 22.14 44.61
C PHE A 241 -5.82 23.30 43.67
N ILE A 242 -5.56 23.15 42.37
CA ILE A 242 -5.94 24.14 41.36
C ILE A 242 -7.46 24.32 41.33
N LEU A 243 -8.22 23.22 41.29
CA LEU A 243 -9.68 23.25 41.31
C LEU A 243 -10.23 23.93 42.57
N TYR A 244 -9.61 23.65 43.73
CA TYR A 244 -9.96 24.29 44.99
C TYR A 244 -9.72 25.81 44.96
N ILE A 245 -8.56 26.26 44.46
CA ILE A 245 -8.29 27.70 44.28
C ILE A 245 -9.30 28.33 43.33
N SER A 246 -9.55 27.71 42.18
CA SER A 246 -10.54 28.19 41.20
C SER A 246 -11.94 28.28 41.80
N TYR A 247 -12.32 27.30 42.63
CA TYR A 247 -13.60 27.30 43.34
C TYR A 247 -13.68 28.44 44.36
N GLN A 248 -12.64 28.68 45.16
CA GLN A 248 -12.63 29.76 46.15
C GLN A 248 -12.68 31.16 45.51
N LEU A 249 -12.10 31.30 44.31
CA LEU A 249 -12.15 32.55 43.53
C LEU A 249 -13.44 32.71 42.71
N SER A 250 -14.27 31.66 42.62
CA SER A 250 -15.54 31.71 41.89
C SER A 250 -16.60 32.50 42.66
N PHE A 251 -17.32 33.38 41.96
CA PHE A 251 -18.49 34.07 42.51
C PHE A 251 -19.68 33.11 42.75
N TYR A 252 -19.74 32.01 42.01
CA TYR A 252 -20.76 30.99 42.16
C TYR A 252 -20.25 29.87 43.06
N LYS A 253 -20.92 29.68 44.20
CA LYS A 253 -20.67 28.57 45.12
C LYS A 253 -21.72 27.48 44.95
N PHE A 254 -21.26 26.24 44.89
CA PHE A 254 -22.13 25.08 44.81
C PHE A 254 -22.34 24.54 46.23
N THR A 255 -23.58 24.55 46.70
CA THR A 255 -23.96 24.11 48.06
C THR A 255 -23.46 22.70 48.40
N LEU A 256 -23.45 21.80 47.42
CA LEU A 256 -22.91 20.44 47.57
C LEU A 256 -21.39 20.43 47.78
N LEU A 257 -20.63 21.24 47.03
CA LEU A 257 -19.17 21.34 47.20
C LEU A 257 -18.80 21.95 48.55
N ASP A 258 -19.51 22.99 48.97
CA ASP A 258 -19.30 23.61 50.29
C ASP A 258 -19.55 22.60 51.42
N THR A 259 -20.57 21.75 51.27
CA THR A 259 -20.87 20.68 52.25
C THR A 259 -19.75 19.64 52.30
N ILE A 260 -19.20 19.25 51.15
CA ILE A 260 -18.10 18.28 51.07
C ILE A 260 -16.80 18.87 51.63
N ILE A 261 -16.48 20.12 51.30
CA ILE A 261 -15.25 20.79 51.74
C ILE A 261 -15.25 21.03 53.26
N ASN A 262 -16.39 21.43 53.82
CA ASN A 262 -16.51 21.76 55.24
C ASN A 262 -16.68 20.53 56.14
N ASN A 263 -16.84 19.33 55.56
CA ASN A 263 -16.95 18.08 56.30
C ASN A 263 -15.75 17.17 56.01
N SER A 264 -14.84 17.04 56.99
CA SER A 264 -13.60 16.27 56.85
C SER A 264 -13.82 14.79 56.49
N GLY A 265 -14.90 14.18 57.00
CA GLY A 265 -15.25 12.79 56.69
C GLY A 265 -15.70 12.62 55.24
N LEU A 266 -16.59 13.51 54.76
CA LEU A 266 -17.03 13.50 53.37
C LEU A 266 -15.89 13.83 52.41
N LEU A 267 -15.04 14.81 52.76
CA LEU A 267 -13.87 15.17 51.97
C LEU A 267 -12.93 13.96 51.76
N LEU A 268 -12.69 13.16 52.81
CA LEU A 268 -11.85 11.98 52.73
C LEU A 268 -12.48 10.90 51.83
N ILE A 269 -13.78 10.59 52.05
CA ILE A 269 -14.50 9.58 51.25
C ILE A 269 -14.55 9.99 49.78
N PHE A 270 -14.95 11.23 49.48
CA PHE A 270 -14.99 11.73 48.11
C PHE A 270 -13.59 11.80 47.50
N GLY A 271 -12.59 12.27 48.24
CA GLY A 271 -11.20 12.38 47.77
C GLY A 271 -10.59 11.05 47.35
N ILE A 272 -10.78 9.99 48.16
CA ILE A 272 -10.29 8.64 47.81
C ILE A 272 -11.03 8.10 46.58
N ASN A 273 -12.36 8.20 46.55
CA ASN A 273 -13.13 7.72 45.39
C ASN A 273 -12.74 8.45 44.10
N LEU A 274 -12.51 9.77 44.17
CA LEU A 274 -12.13 10.58 43.03
C LEU A 274 -10.69 10.27 42.59
N LEU A 275 -9.77 9.97 43.52
CA LEU A 275 -8.43 9.49 43.22
C LEU A 275 -8.46 8.12 42.51
N ILE A 276 -9.26 7.17 42.99
CA ILE A 276 -9.44 5.86 42.34
C ILE A 276 -10.02 6.06 40.93
N LEU A 277 -11.02 6.91 40.79
CA LEU A 277 -11.63 7.20 39.49
C LEU A 277 -10.61 7.83 38.53
N TYR A 278 -9.82 8.78 39.02
CA TYR A 278 -8.75 9.42 38.27
C TYR A 278 -7.68 8.40 37.83
N ASP A 279 -7.14 7.60 38.74
CA ASP A 279 -6.00 6.73 38.48
C ASP A 279 -6.37 5.42 37.75
N TYR A 280 -7.60 4.93 37.90
CA TYR A 280 -8.06 3.70 37.23
C TYR A 280 -8.78 4.00 35.91
N PHE A 281 -9.86 4.78 35.95
CA PHE A 281 -10.74 4.95 34.79
C PHE A 281 -10.14 5.85 33.71
N LEU A 282 -9.49 6.96 34.09
CA LEU A 282 -8.98 7.92 33.11
C LEU A 282 -7.90 7.30 32.21
N PRO A 283 -6.91 6.54 32.72
CA PRO A 283 -5.97 5.83 31.88
C PRO A 283 -6.60 4.77 30.96
N LEU A 284 -7.66 4.10 31.41
CA LEU A 284 -8.39 3.13 30.59
C LEU A 284 -9.09 3.83 29.42
N ILE A 285 -9.76 4.95 29.66
CA ILE A 285 -10.39 5.76 28.61
C ILE A 285 -9.34 6.23 27.60
N LEU A 286 -8.18 6.71 28.07
CA LEU A 286 -7.07 7.11 27.22
C LEU A 286 -6.46 5.94 26.43
N LEU A 287 -6.44 4.74 26.99
CA LEU A 287 -6.01 3.54 26.28
C LEU A 287 -6.99 3.17 25.15
N TYR A 288 -8.30 3.25 25.42
CA TYR A 288 -9.31 3.01 24.40
C TYR A 288 -9.27 4.06 23.28
N SER A 289 -9.07 5.33 23.62
CA SER A 289 -8.93 6.38 22.60
C SER A 289 -7.68 6.13 21.73
N LEU A 290 -6.56 5.72 22.31
CA LEU A 290 -5.37 5.30 21.55
C LEU A 290 -5.66 4.18 20.55
N LYS A 291 -6.38 3.13 20.97
CA LYS A 291 -6.79 2.03 20.08
C LYS A 291 -7.63 2.53 18.91
N ILE A 292 -8.59 3.43 19.18
CA ILE A 292 -9.44 4.02 18.13
C ILE A 292 -8.60 4.83 17.14
N LEU A 293 -7.68 5.67 17.63
CA LEU A 293 -6.80 6.48 16.77
C LEU A 293 -5.89 5.60 15.90
N GLU A 294 -5.43 4.47 16.43
CA GLU A 294 -4.61 3.51 15.68
C GLU A 294 -5.41 2.87 14.55
N ILE A 295 -6.65 2.45 14.83
CA ILE A 295 -7.58 1.91 13.82
C ILE A 295 -7.85 2.96 12.74
N MET A 296 -8.11 4.22 13.11
CA MET A 296 -8.32 5.30 12.15
C MET A 296 -7.09 5.53 11.28
N THR A 297 -5.90 5.55 11.87
CA THR A 297 -4.62 5.69 11.15
C THR A 297 -4.41 4.55 10.14
N LYS A 298 -4.67 3.30 10.54
CA LYS A 298 -4.57 2.13 9.64
C LYS A 298 -5.63 2.16 8.54
N SER A 299 -6.86 2.56 8.86
CA SER A 299 -7.96 2.66 7.89
C SER A 299 -7.66 3.71 6.81
N ILE A 300 -7.14 4.87 7.18
CA ILE A 300 -6.74 5.93 6.23
C ILE A 300 -5.65 5.39 5.29
N LYS A 301 -4.60 4.77 5.83
CA LYS A 301 -3.53 4.16 5.02
C LYS A 301 -4.07 3.10 4.07
N ASN A 302 -4.89 2.18 4.57
CA ASN A 302 -5.41 1.07 3.78
C ASN A 302 -6.39 1.52 2.69
N LYS A 303 -7.25 2.51 2.97
CA LYS A 303 -8.19 3.03 1.96
C LYS A 303 -7.45 3.77 0.84
N ILE A 304 -6.41 4.53 1.15
CA ILE A 304 -5.64 5.26 0.14
C ILE A 304 -4.81 4.28 -0.71
N VAL A 305 -4.30 3.20 -0.12
CA VAL A 305 -3.51 2.18 -0.83
C VAL A 305 -4.38 1.18 -1.63
N LYS A 306 -5.59 0.82 -1.15
CA LYS A 306 -6.46 -0.18 -1.83
C LYS A 306 -7.20 0.32 -3.07
N VAL A 307 -7.29 1.63 -3.30
CA VAL A 307 -8.02 2.20 -4.46
C VAL A 307 -7.42 1.76 -5.81
N GLU A 308 -6.25 1.11 -5.85
CA GLU A 308 -5.59 0.72 -7.10
C GLU A 308 -5.51 -0.78 -7.43
N ASN A 309 -5.97 -1.71 -6.59
CA ASN A 309 -6.03 -3.12 -7.02
C ASN A 309 -7.21 -3.43 -7.97
N VAL A 310 -7.87 -2.41 -8.52
CA VAL A 310 -9.12 -2.52 -9.30
C VAL A 310 -9.02 -1.84 -10.67
N VAL A 311 -7.81 -1.50 -11.16
CA VAL A 311 -7.63 -0.94 -12.52
C VAL A 311 -6.96 -1.95 -13.44
#